data_AF-A0A1B8DJK8-F1
#
_entry.id   AF-A0A1B8DJK8-F1
#
_cell.length_a   1.000
_cell.length_b   1.000
_cell.length_c   1.000
_cell.angle_alpha   90.00
_cell.angle_beta   90.00
_cell.angle_gamma   90.00
#
_symmetry.space_group_name_H-M   'P 1'
#
loop_
_entity.id
_entity.type
_entity.pdbx_description
1 polymer ?
#
loop_
_entity_poly.entity_id
_entity_poly.type
_entity_poly.pdbx_seq_one_letter_code
_entity_poly.pdbx_strand_id
1 'polypeptide(L)'
;MDSPAPTPPSPTSRPPRRDRLRSTSPAAPPLPQPLPGALPAQSTPPTSTVLFLYTNRPSLIIGRNQNPWVETNLSLLRNTPSSASADDISLGNVNYCVITPTSEFDRDKHAHMVVRALHSLGVTRAAVNARHDIVLDVSPPPIPRSKKANITTSAAATGPATPTHRKVSGSAYKLTRLRSLHHGTCLLSSPNIGGIGAYLRSPGKGYMLARGVDSVSSPIANVRVGNGEFEGAVVGEFEEMYGGVEVVEVGEEEIEGVEEIRKGVKELRSEDWIYLQTPQFTFSSHPTEEDPRERPLRPSYVPAAASVLFTARNGAITDAEIRNGEGERAEGLVGRKVHEIMDWREALGGRDDGVGKWLNGLFGV
;
A
#
# COMPACT_ATOMS: atom_id res chain seq x y z
N MET A 1 1.28 -72.15 -25.54
CA MET A 1 0.37 -71.02 -25.22
C MET A 1 1.06 -70.23 -24.13
N ASP A 2 1.86 -69.25 -24.51
CA ASP A 2 2.50 -68.32 -23.58
C ASP A 2 2.11 -66.90 -24.01
N SER A 3 1.38 -66.21 -23.12
CA SER A 3 0.92 -64.84 -23.33
C SER A 3 2.09 -63.86 -23.16
N PRO A 4 2.24 -62.83 -24.02
CA PRO A 4 3.27 -61.82 -23.85
C PRO A 4 2.92 -60.84 -22.72
N ALA A 5 3.96 -60.42 -22.00
CA ALA A 5 3.90 -59.50 -20.86
C ALA A 5 3.41 -58.08 -21.25
N PRO A 6 2.79 -57.33 -20.32
CA PRO A 6 2.23 -56.00 -20.61
C PRO A 6 3.34 -54.95 -20.81
N THR A 7 3.14 -54.11 -21.83
CA THR A 7 3.97 -52.95 -22.19
C THR A 7 3.84 -51.85 -21.12
N PRO A 8 4.91 -51.13 -20.75
CA PRO A 8 4.81 -50.03 -19.80
C PRO A 8 4.01 -48.85 -20.39
N PRO A 9 3.29 -48.07 -19.56
CA PRO A 9 2.55 -46.91 -20.04
C PRO A 9 3.50 -45.82 -20.55
N SER A 10 3.17 -45.25 -21.71
CA SER A 10 3.83 -44.07 -22.28
C SER A 10 3.83 -42.90 -21.28
N PRO A 11 4.88 -42.07 -21.21
CA PRO A 11 4.86 -40.87 -20.38
C PRO A 11 3.73 -39.97 -20.87
N THR A 12 2.74 -39.78 -19.99
CA THR A 12 1.67 -38.81 -20.15
C THR A 12 2.30 -37.45 -20.43
N SER A 13 1.97 -36.87 -21.59
CA SER A 13 2.34 -35.51 -21.91
C SER A 13 1.80 -34.60 -20.83
N ARG A 14 2.70 -34.06 -20.00
CA ARG A 14 2.38 -32.99 -19.06
C ARG A 14 1.64 -31.90 -19.86
N PRO A 15 0.46 -31.41 -19.42
CA PRO A 15 -0.21 -30.36 -20.15
C PRO A 15 0.77 -29.19 -20.33
N PRO A 16 0.82 -28.56 -21.53
CA PRO A 16 1.76 -27.48 -21.78
C PRO A 16 1.58 -26.40 -20.71
N ARG A 17 2.70 -25.87 -20.22
CA ARG A 17 2.69 -24.65 -19.41
C ARG A 17 1.96 -23.58 -20.24
N ARG A 18 0.81 -23.12 -19.76
CA ARG A 18 0.08 -22.00 -20.34
C ARG A 18 0.13 -20.87 -19.35
N ASP A 19 0.71 -19.77 -19.78
CA ASP A 19 0.77 -18.54 -19.01
C ASP A 19 -0.47 -17.69 -19.33
N ARG A 20 -0.97 -17.01 -18.31
CA ARG A 20 -2.29 -16.36 -18.36
C ARG A 20 -2.17 -14.88 -18.04
N LEU A 21 -2.78 -14.06 -18.87
CA LEU A 21 -3.02 -12.65 -18.59
C LEU A 21 -4.46 -12.46 -18.12
N ARG A 22 -4.65 -11.72 -17.04
CA ARG A 22 -5.97 -11.29 -16.57
C ARG A 22 -6.00 -9.77 -16.42
N SER A 23 -6.97 -9.12 -17.07
CA SER A 23 -7.19 -7.67 -16.96
C SER A 23 -8.57 -7.38 -16.38
N THR A 24 -8.72 -6.33 -15.55
CA THR A 24 -10.01 -5.90 -14.99
C THR A 24 -10.42 -4.52 -15.47
N SER A 25 -11.70 -4.36 -15.81
CA SER A 25 -12.29 -3.10 -16.27
C SER A 25 -12.29 -2.00 -15.19
N PRO A 26 -12.08 -0.71 -15.56
CA PRO A 26 -12.04 0.43 -14.63
C PRO A 26 -13.34 0.72 -13.86
N ALA A 27 -14.48 0.11 -14.25
CA ALA A 27 -15.75 0.24 -13.54
C ALA A 27 -15.82 -0.58 -12.23
N ALA A 28 -14.90 -1.54 -12.04
CA ALA A 28 -14.92 -2.50 -10.95
C ALA A 28 -14.87 -1.83 -9.56
N PRO A 29 -15.62 -2.35 -8.56
CA PRO A 29 -15.45 -1.91 -7.17
C PRO A 29 -14.03 -2.28 -6.71
N PRO A 30 -13.44 -1.57 -5.73
CA PRO A 30 -12.04 -1.75 -5.37
C PRO A 30 -11.75 -3.23 -5.14
N LEU A 31 -10.77 -3.76 -5.87
CA LEU A 31 -10.16 -5.04 -5.54
C LEU A 31 -9.14 -4.75 -4.44
N PRO A 32 -9.41 -5.14 -3.19
CA PRO A 32 -8.44 -4.97 -2.12
C PRO A 32 -7.24 -5.86 -2.40
N GLN A 33 -6.17 -5.25 -2.92
CA GLN A 33 -4.98 -5.96 -3.44
C GLN A 33 -5.35 -6.89 -4.62
N PRO A 34 -4.39 -7.57 -5.30
CA PRO A 34 -4.80 -8.69 -6.13
C PRO A 34 -5.57 -9.62 -5.20
N LEU A 35 -6.80 -9.99 -5.59
CA LEU A 35 -7.62 -11.06 -5.01
C LEU A 35 -6.79 -11.91 -4.07
N PRO A 36 -7.20 -12.09 -2.79
CA PRO A 36 -6.34 -12.63 -1.74
C PRO A 36 -5.53 -13.73 -2.37
N GLY A 37 -4.20 -13.57 -2.41
CA GLY A 37 -3.28 -14.32 -3.29
C GLY A 37 -3.34 -15.86 -3.22
N ALA A 38 -4.35 -16.40 -2.55
CA ALA A 38 -5.01 -17.66 -2.70
C ALA A 38 -5.67 -17.89 -4.08
N LEU A 39 -6.55 -17.06 -4.63
CA LEU A 39 -7.49 -17.59 -5.65
C LEU A 39 -6.94 -17.79 -7.06
N PRO A 40 -6.29 -16.81 -7.72
CA PRO A 40 -5.59 -17.09 -8.98
C PRO A 40 -4.49 -18.14 -8.77
N ALA A 41 -3.75 -18.06 -7.65
CA ALA A 41 -2.69 -19.01 -7.30
C ALA A 41 -3.18 -20.46 -7.05
N GLN A 42 -4.39 -20.65 -6.51
CA GLN A 42 -5.00 -21.95 -6.19
C GLN A 42 -5.82 -22.49 -7.36
N SER A 43 -6.39 -21.62 -8.20
CA SER A 43 -7.19 -22.01 -9.37
C SER A 43 -6.38 -22.20 -10.65
N THR A 44 -5.14 -21.67 -10.72
CA THR A 44 -4.24 -21.90 -11.86
C THR A 44 -3.21 -23.01 -11.60
N PRO A 45 -2.73 -23.69 -12.65
CA PRO A 45 -1.80 -24.80 -12.51
C PRO A 45 -0.55 -24.47 -11.68
N PRO A 46 -0.01 -25.41 -10.88
CA PRO A 46 1.19 -25.25 -10.06
C PRO A 46 2.41 -24.58 -10.73
N THR A 47 2.52 -24.75 -12.04
CA THR A 47 3.67 -24.35 -12.85
C THR A 47 3.39 -23.16 -13.76
N SER A 48 2.19 -22.59 -13.71
CA SER A 48 1.83 -21.43 -14.55
C SER A 48 2.37 -20.13 -13.98
N THR A 49 2.73 -19.22 -14.87
CA THR A 49 2.96 -17.80 -14.58
C THR A 49 1.70 -17.01 -14.96
N VAL A 50 1.27 -16.10 -14.09
CA VAL A 50 0.07 -15.28 -14.31
C VAL A 50 0.43 -13.82 -14.17
N LEU A 51 0.06 -12.99 -15.15
CA LEU A 51 0.08 -11.53 -15.04
C LEU A 51 -1.35 -11.04 -14.80
N PHE A 52 -1.51 -10.21 -13.79
CA PHE A 52 -2.75 -9.51 -13.48
C PHE A 52 -2.54 -8.01 -13.55
N LEU A 53 -3.32 -7.32 -14.38
CA LEU A 53 -3.33 -5.86 -14.52
C LEU A 53 -4.67 -5.33 -14.04
N TYR A 54 -4.64 -4.31 -13.18
CA TYR A 54 -5.86 -3.76 -12.61
C TYR A 54 -5.65 -2.32 -12.13
N THR A 55 -6.73 -1.54 -12.17
CA THR A 55 -6.80 -0.20 -11.57
C THR A 55 -7.75 -0.24 -10.39
N ASN A 56 -7.47 0.57 -9.37
CA ASN A 56 -8.36 0.72 -8.23
C ASN A 56 -9.11 2.04 -8.37
N ARG A 57 -10.36 2.07 -7.93
CA ARG A 57 -11.00 3.33 -7.48
C ARG A 57 -10.12 4.02 -6.43
N PRO A 58 -10.22 5.34 -6.24
CA PRO A 58 -9.50 6.06 -5.20
C PRO A 58 -9.51 5.32 -3.86
N SER A 59 -8.34 4.85 -3.45
CA SER A 59 -8.13 3.98 -2.29
C SER A 59 -6.76 4.25 -1.69
N LEU A 60 -6.64 4.14 -0.37
CA LEU A 60 -5.35 3.96 0.29
C LEU A 60 -5.17 2.50 0.67
N ILE A 61 -4.05 1.92 0.26
CA ILE A 61 -3.68 0.54 0.56
C ILE A 61 -2.51 0.57 1.53
N ILE A 62 -2.69 -0.03 2.70
CA ILE A 62 -1.62 -0.19 3.70
C ILE A 62 -1.16 -1.65 3.74
N GLY A 63 0.09 -1.85 4.15
CA GLY A 63 0.67 -3.17 4.36
C GLY A 63 0.03 -3.91 5.53
N ARG A 64 0.10 -5.25 5.50
CA ARG A 64 -0.56 -6.16 6.46
C ARG A 64 -0.24 -5.92 7.94
N ASN A 65 0.96 -5.38 8.22
CA ASN A 65 1.46 -5.13 9.58
C ASN A 65 1.64 -3.63 9.84
N GLN A 66 0.92 -2.78 9.11
CA GLN A 66 0.93 -1.34 9.34
C GLN A 66 -0.23 -0.90 10.22
N ASN A 67 -0.13 0.30 10.78
CA ASN A 67 -1.17 0.88 11.61
C ASN A 67 -1.92 1.99 10.83
N PRO A 68 -3.23 1.85 10.55
CA PRO A 68 -3.98 2.83 9.76
C PRO A 68 -3.98 4.23 10.39
N TRP A 69 -4.00 4.34 11.73
CA TRP A 69 -3.96 5.60 12.45
C TRP A 69 -2.58 6.26 12.45
N VAL A 70 -1.50 5.54 12.12
CA VAL A 70 -0.15 6.09 11.99
C VAL A 70 0.17 6.44 10.54
N GLU A 71 -0.30 5.61 9.61
CA GLU A 71 0.04 5.72 8.19
C GLU A 71 -0.87 6.67 7.41
N THR A 72 -2.08 6.94 7.89
CA THR A 72 -3.09 7.64 7.10
C THR A 72 -3.79 8.76 7.86
N ASN A 73 -4.25 9.76 7.12
CA ASN A 73 -5.14 10.81 7.61
C ASN A 73 -6.60 10.35 7.43
N LEU A 74 -7.09 9.58 8.40
CA LEU A 74 -8.46 9.03 8.36
C LEU A 74 -9.53 10.12 8.37
N SER A 75 -9.28 11.25 9.04
CA SER A 75 -10.17 12.40 9.08
C SER A 75 -10.39 12.96 7.68
N LEU A 76 -9.32 13.10 6.89
CA LEU A 76 -9.42 13.57 5.51
C LEU A 76 -10.09 12.52 4.60
N LEU A 77 -9.79 11.24 4.80
CA LEU A 77 -10.38 10.15 4.02
C LEU A 77 -11.90 10.06 4.16
N ARG A 78 -12.41 10.09 5.40
CA ARG A 78 -13.85 9.96 5.67
C ARG A 78 -14.67 11.19 5.21
N ASN A 79 -14.04 12.36 5.16
CA ASN A 79 -14.68 13.61 4.75
C ASN A 79 -14.48 13.95 3.27
N THR A 80 -13.81 13.10 2.49
CA THR A 80 -13.69 13.32 1.05
C THR A 80 -15.03 13.00 0.37
N PRO A 81 -15.66 13.95 -0.35
CA PRO A 81 -16.96 13.71 -0.98
C PRO A 81 -16.86 12.55 -1.99
N SER A 82 -17.85 11.65 -1.95
CA SER A 82 -17.98 10.53 -2.90
C SER A 82 -18.29 10.95 -4.34
N SER A 83 -18.52 12.25 -4.58
CA SER A 83 -19.04 12.81 -5.83
C SER A 83 -18.01 13.12 -6.89
N ALA A 84 -16.73 12.90 -6.63
CA ALA A 84 -15.76 12.97 -7.71
C ALA A 84 -15.96 11.69 -8.57
N SER A 85 -16.23 11.89 -9.87
CA SER A 85 -16.48 10.83 -10.84
C SER A 85 -15.37 9.78 -10.74
N ALA A 86 -15.73 8.51 -10.55
CA ALA A 86 -14.78 7.40 -10.49
C ALA A 86 -13.86 7.36 -11.73
N ASP A 87 -14.34 7.90 -12.84
CA ASP A 87 -13.64 7.98 -14.12
C ASP A 87 -12.57 9.08 -14.15
N ASP A 88 -12.64 10.17 -13.37
CA ASP A 88 -11.58 11.20 -13.35
C ASP A 88 -10.48 10.93 -12.30
N ILE A 89 -10.77 10.08 -11.31
CA ILE A 89 -9.88 9.88 -10.14
C ILE A 89 -9.04 8.60 -10.25
N SER A 90 -9.55 7.57 -10.93
CA SER A 90 -8.85 6.28 -11.12
C SER A 90 -7.82 6.31 -12.25
N LEU A 91 -7.82 7.36 -13.07
CA LEU A 91 -6.90 7.48 -14.20
C LEU A 91 -5.48 7.77 -13.71
N GLY A 92 -4.54 6.95 -14.13
CA GLY A 92 -3.12 7.23 -13.98
C GLY A 92 -2.38 6.52 -12.83
N ASN A 93 -2.97 5.52 -12.17
CA ASN A 93 -2.20 4.53 -11.40
C ASN A 93 -2.65 3.11 -11.77
N VAL A 94 -1.80 2.37 -12.49
CA VAL A 94 -2.05 0.97 -12.85
C VAL A 94 -1.29 0.07 -11.88
N ASN A 95 -1.95 -0.97 -11.40
CA ASN A 95 -1.31 -2.00 -10.59
C ASN A 95 -1.03 -3.23 -11.46
N TYR A 96 0.10 -3.87 -11.19
CA TYR A 96 0.45 -5.15 -11.78
C TYR A 96 0.69 -6.18 -10.68
N CYS A 97 0.41 -7.44 -10.97
CA CYS A 97 0.78 -8.55 -10.12
C CYS A 97 1.21 -9.74 -10.97
N VAL A 98 2.42 -10.23 -10.75
CA VAL A 98 2.92 -11.45 -11.36
C VAL A 98 2.95 -12.56 -10.32
N ILE A 99 2.29 -13.67 -10.64
CA ILE A 99 2.22 -14.87 -9.82
C ILE A 99 3.08 -15.94 -10.50
N THR A 100 4.07 -16.47 -9.80
CA THR A 100 4.99 -17.48 -10.34
C THR A 100 5.15 -18.65 -9.37
N PRO A 101 5.67 -19.80 -9.83
CA PRO A 101 6.20 -20.81 -8.94
C PRO A 101 7.24 -20.22 -7.99
N THR A 102 7.25 -20.63 -6.72
CA THR A 102 8.20 -20.11 -5.73
C THR A 102 9.66 -20.35 -6.12
N SER A 103 9.94 -21.45 -6.83
CA SER A 103 11.28 -21.79 -7.34
C SER A 103 11.81 -20.80 -8.38
N GLU A 104 10.93 -20.01 -9.00
CA GLU A 104 11.27 -19.03 -10.04
C GLU A 104 11.17 -17.58 -9.51
N PHE A 105 10.99 -17.41 -8.19
CA PHE A 105 10.86 -16.11 -7.57
C PHE A 105 12.18 -15.34 -7.58
N ASP A 106 12.13 -14.12 -8.08
CA ASP A 106 13.18 -13.13 -8.04
C ASP A 106 12.54 -11.76 -7.81
N ARG A 107 13.13 -10.94 -6.93
CA ARG A 107 12.54 -9.66 -6.52
C ARG A 107 12.53 -8.62 -7.63
N ASP A 108 13.52 -8.66 -8.51
CA ASP A 108 13.76 -7.65 -9.53
C ASP A 108 13.28 -8.09 -10.91
N LYS A 109 13.10 -9.40 -11.15
CA LYS A 109 12.70 -9.96 -12.45
C LYS A 109 11.52 -9.25 -13.09
N HIS A 110 10.40 -9.11 -12.38
CA HIS A 110 9.22 -8.44 -12.94
C HIS A 110 9.26 -6.92 -12.78
N ALA A 111 10.08 -6.37 -11.87
CA ALA A 111 10.36 -4.93 -11.85
C ALA A 111 11.14 -4.51 -13.11
N HIS A 112 12.12 -5.31 -13.53
CA HIS A 112 12.85 -5.14 -14.78
C HIS A 112 11.96 -5.34 -16.00
N MET A 113 11.00 -6.28 -15.98
CA MET A 113 9.97 -6.41 -17.01
C MET A 113 9.19 -5.10 -17.19
N VAL A 114 8.74 -4.49 -16.10
CA VAL A 114 8.04 -3.20 -16.13
C VAL A 114 8.97 -2.07 -16.58
N VAL A 115 10.25 -2.07 -16.20
CA VAL A 115 11.22 -1.09 -16.69
C VAL A 115 11.42 -1.19 -18.21
N ARG A 116 11.52 -2.39 -18.78
CA ARG A 116 11.64 -2.57 -20.24
C ARG A 116 10.39 -2.08 -20.97
N ALA A 117 9.19 -2.39 -20.45
CA ALA A 117 7.94 -1.83 -20.95
C ALA A 117 7.92 -0.29 -20.89
N LEU A 118 8.39 0.30 -19.80
CA LEU A 118 8.51 1.75 -19.69
C LEU A 118 9.53 2.33 -20.70
N HIS A 119 10.64 1.63 -20.94
CA HIS A 119 11.65 2.04 -21.93
C HIS A 119 11.12 2.01 -23.36
N SER A 120 10.34 0.99 -23.73
CA SER A 120 9.71 0.92 -25.06
C SER A 120 8.70 2.04 -25.30
N LEU A 121 8.12 2.58 -24.22
CA LEU A 121 7.26 3.78 -24.22
C LEU A 121 8.03 5.10 -24.09
N GLY A 122 9.37 5.07 -24.18
CA GLY A 122 10.23 6.27 -24.15
C GLY A 122 10.63 6.76 -22.75
N VAL A 123 10.23 6.08 -21.68
CA VAL A 123 10.60 6.40 -20.29
C VAL A 123 11.96 5.77 -19.93
N THR A 124 12.99 6.09 -20.72
CA THR A 124 14.33 5.45 -20.67
C THR A 124 15.11 5.69 -19.38
N ARG A 125 14.66 6.64 -18.55
CA ARG A 125 15.27 6.97 -17.23
C ARG A 125 14.73 6.12 -16.08
N ALA A 126 13.77 5.23 -16.34
CA ALA A 126 13.25 4.30 -15.34
C ALA A 126 14.31 3.24 -15.00
N ALA A 127 14.51 2.98 -13.72
CA ALA A 127 15.43 1.96 -13.23
C ALA A 127 14.92 1.36 -11.91
N VAL A 128 15.28 0.11 -11.65
CA VAL A 128 15.05 -0.54 -10.35
C VAL A 128 16.14 -0.09 -9.38
N ASN A 129 15.75 0.41 -8.20
CA ASN A 129 16.69 0.81 -7.17
C ASN A 129 17.05 -0.36 -6.22
N ALA A 130 17.96 -0.14 -5.28
CA ALA A 130 18.38 -1.16 -4.31
C ALA A 130 17.27 -1.64 -3.35
N ARG A 131 16.11 -0.98 -3.33
CA ARG A 131 14.92 -1.37 -2.55
C ARG A 131 13.86 -2.06 -3.41
N HIS A 132 14.16 -2.39 -4.66
CA HIS A 132 13.24 -3.02 -5.61
C HIS A 132 12.05 -2.12 -6.00
N ASP A 133 12.17 -0.79 -5.78
CA ASP A 133 11.25 0.21 -6.32
C ASP A 133 11.69 0.60 -7.75
N ILE A 134 10.75 0.97 -8.61
CA ILE A 134 11.10 1.65 -9.87
C ILE A 134 11.13 3.15 -9.61
N VAL A 135 12.25 3.76 -9.99
CA VAL A 135 12.50 5.18 -9.84
C VAL A 135 12.88 5.79 -11.18
N LEU A 136 12.59 7.07 -11.34
CA LEU A 136 13.21 7.89 -12.38
C LEU A 136 14.48 8.49 -11.77
N ASP A 137 15.63 8.23 -12.38
CA ASP A 137 16.85 8.95 -12.03
C ASP A 137 16.67 10.41 -12.45
N VAL A 138 16.53 11.31 -11.48
CA VAL A 138 16.50 12.76 -11.68
C VAL A 138 17.77 13.32 -11.03
N SER A 139 18.90 13.27 -11.75
CA SER A 139 20.16 13.89 -11.31
C SER A 139 20.67 14.89 -12.33
N PRO A 140 21.35 15.96 -11.89
CA PRO A 140 20.80 17.26 -11.44
C PRO A 140 21.12 18.35 -12.50
N PRO A 141 20.87 19.67 -12.35
CA PRO A 141 21.45 20.63 -13.30
C PRO A 141 22.93 20.92 -12.97
N PRO A 142 23.89 20.75 -13.91
CA PRO A 142 25.22 21.36 -13.78
C PRO A 142 25.47 22.41 -14.89
N ILE A 143 25.47 23.71 -14.49
CA ILE A 143 26.43 24.87 -14.67
C ILE A 143 27.12 25.11 -16.06
N PRO A 144 27.72 26.29 -16.49
CA PRO A 144 28.12 27.55 -15.78
C PRO A 144 28.11 28.92 -16.56
N ARG A 145 28.38 30.06 -15.88
CA ARG A 145 29.49 31.06 -16.13
C ARG A 145 29.23 32.47 -15.55
N SER A 146 30.28 33.02 -14.95
CA SER A 146 30.35 34.15 -14.00
C SER A 146 29.83 35.53 -14.45
N LYS A 147 29.55 36.42 -13.47
CA LYS A 147 30.43 37.56 -13.11
C LYS A 147 29.91 38.27 -11.84
N LYS A 148 30.48 37.91 -10.69
CA LYS A 148 31.08 38.84 -9.71
C LYS A 148 31.44 38.05 -8.45
N ALA A 149 32.73 38.09 -8.15
CA ALA A 149 33.32 37.53 -6.97
C ALA A 149 32.75 38.19 -5.71
N ASN A 150 32.47 37.39 -4.69
CA ASN A 150 32.92 37.72 -3.34
C ASN A 150 33.45 36.43 -2.72
N ILE A 151 34.79 36.40 -2.60
CA ILE A 151 35.56 35.38 -1.92
C ILE A 151 35.39 35.64 -0.43
N THR A 152 34.69 34.74 0.26
CA THR A 152 35.02 34.35 1.63
C THR A 152 34.84 32.84 1.70
N THR A 153 35.96 32.15 1.52
CA THR A 153 36.10 30.70 1.60
C THR A 153 36.09 30.26 3.05
N SER A 154 34.98 29.67 3.49
CA SER A 154 35.01 28.52 4.41
C SER A 154 34.27 27.38 3.73
N ALA A 155 35.05 26.51 3.08
CA ALA A 155 34.56 25.29 2.49
C ALA A 155 33.97 24.40 3.60
N ALA A 156 32.65 24.23 3.58
CA ALA A 156 31.97 23.17 4.31
C ALA A 156 31.47 22.14 3.30
N ALA A 157 32.25 21.06 3.20
CA ALA A 157 31.89 19.73 2.72
C ALA A 157 30.88 19.63 1.56
N THR A 158 31.40 19.49 0.35
CA THR A 158 30.77 18.71 -0.72
C THR A 158 30.54 17.27 -0.25
N GLY A 159 29.31 16.94 0.14
CA GLY A 159 28.80 15.57 0.09
C GLY A 159 28.41 15.19 -1.36
N PRO A 160 28.31 13.89 -1.71
CA PRO A 160 27.85 13.51 -3.03
C PRO A 160 26.41 13.99 -3.21
N ALA A 161 26.15 14.76 -4.28
CA ALA A 161 24.80 15.13 -4.66
C ALA A 161 24.03 13.82 -4.92
N THR A 162 23.18 13.44 -3.97
CA THR A 162 22.40 12.22 -4.06
C THR A 162 21.46 12.40 -5.24
N PRO A 163 21.42 11.46 -6.20
CA PRO A 163 20.39 11.43 -7.21
C PRO A 163 19.03 11.63 -6.58
N THR A 164 18.33 12.73 -6.92
CA THR A 164 16.95 12.95 -6.45
C THR A 164 16.03 12.06 -7.26
N HIS A 165 16.19 10.75 -7.09
CA HIS A 165 15.37 9.77 -7.75
C HIS A 165 13.94 9.93 -7.26
N ARG A 166 12.98 9.97 -8.19
CA ARG A 166 11.56 10.01 -7.86
C ARG A 166 10.97 8.65 -8.09
N LYS A 167 10.34 8.10 -7.05
CA LYS A 167 9.65 6.81 -7.11
C LYS A 167 8.44 6.90 -8.02
N VAL A 168 8.33 5.96 -8.94
CA VAL A 168 7.19 5.86 -9.86
C VAL A 168 6.44 4.55 -9.70
N SER A 169 7.06 3.54 -9.10
CA SER A 169 6.42 2.28 -8.74
C SER A 169 6.95 1.79 -7.41
N GLY A 170 6.05 1.27 -6.57
CA GLY A 170 6.40 0.54 -5.36
C GLY A 170 6.09 -0.94 -5.51
N SER A 171 7.02 -1.78 -5.07
CA SER A 171 6.86 -3.23 -5.05
C SER A 171 6.48 -3.74 -3.66
N ALA A 172 5.69 -4.81 -3.62
CA ALA A 172 5.50 -5.64 -2.45
C ALA A 172 5.35 -7.12 -2.87
N TYR A 173 5.53 -8.02 -1.91
CA TYR A 173 5.68 -9.45 -2.20
C TYR A 173 4.92 -10.30 -1.20
N LYS A 174 4.35 -11.40 -1.68
CA LYS A 174 3.77 -12.45 -0.85
C LYS A 174 4.32 -13.80 -1.30
N LEU A 175 5.11 -14.42 -0.43
CA LEU A 175 5.68 -15.75 -0.67
C LEU A 175 4.83 -16.80 0.04
N THR A 176 4.44 -17.83 -0.68
CA THR A 176 3.82 -19.04 -0.16
C THR A 176 4.67 -20.24 -0.51
N ARG A 177 4.31 -21.43 -0.01
CA ARG A 177 5.08 -22.66 -0.25
C ARG A 177 5.22 -23.01 -1.75
N LEU A 178 4.19 -22.73 -2.55
CA LEU A 178 4.13 -23.14 -3.96
C LEU A 178 4.07 -21.98 -4.96
N ARG A 179 3.68 -20.79 -4.50
CA ARG A 179 3.59 -19.58 -5.32
C ARG A 179 4.25 -18.40 -4.65
N SER A 180 4.79 -17.53 -5.48
CA SER A 180 5.23 -16.21 -5.12
C SER A 180 4.46 -15.18 -5.92
N LEU A 181 4.08 -14.11 -5.25
CA LEU A 181 3.41 -12.97 -5.84
C LEU A 181 4.34 -11.76 -5.72
N HIS A 182 4.64 -11.14 -6.86
CA HIS A 182 5.17 -9.78 -6.91
C HIS A 182 4.03 -8.88 -7.37
N HIS A 183 3.62 -7.94 -6.54
CA HIS A 183 2.73 -6.87 -7.00
C HIS A 183 3.41 -5.51 -6.92
N GLY A 184 2.99 -4.60 -7.77
CA GLY A 184 3.42 -3.22 -7.69
C GLY A 184 2.39 -2.27 -8.27
N THR A 185 2.59 -1.00 -7.96
CA THR A 185 1.85 0.11 -8.56
C THR A 185 2.69 0.75 -9.65
N CYS A 186 2.12 1.52 -10.56
CA CYS A 186 2.86 2.36 -11.48
C CYS A 186 2.12 3.68 -11.64
N LEU A 187 2.75 4.77 -11.19
CA LEU A 187 2.23 6.13 -11.27
C LEU A 187 2.43 6.65 -12.70
N LEU A 188 1.38 6.53 -13.50
CA LEU A 188 1.38 6.89 -14.91
C LEU A 188 1.12 8.39 -15.07
N SER A 189 -0.14 8.80 -15.02
CA SER A 189 -0.59 10.16 -15.31
C SER A 189 -1.66 10.64 -14.32
N SER A 190 -1.55 10.24 -13.05
CA SER A 190 -2.59 10.58 -12.06
C SER A 190 -2.65 12.09 -11.81
N PRO A 191 -3.82 12.74 -11.94
CA PRO A 191 -3.96 14.17 -11.66
C PRO A 191 -3.83 14.48 -10.16
N ASN A 192 -4.00 13.46 -9.29
CA ASN A 192 -4.06 13.61 -7.85
C ASN A 192 -2.71 13.41 -7.13
N ILE A 193 -1.63 13.21 -7.87
CA ILE A 193 -0.30 12.94 -7.30
C ILE A 193 0.18 14.05 -6.35
N GLY A 194 -0.23 15.30 -6.55
CA GLY A 194 0.10 16.41 -5.65
C GLY A 194 -0.62 16.34 -4.30
N GLY A 195 -1.80 15.72 -4.25
CA GLY A 195 -2.63 15.63 -3.05
C GLY A 195 -2.36 14.40 -2.17
N ILE A 196 -1.80 13.32 -2.73
CA ILE A 196 -1.65 12.04 -2.02
C ILE A 196 -0.90 12.15 -0.70
N GLY A 197 0.10 13.05 -0.62
CA GLY A 197 0.86 13.26 0.59
C GLY A 197 0.01 13.71 1.78
N ALA A 198 -1.10 14.45 1.56
CA ALA A 198 -1.99 14.87 2.64
C ALA A 198 -2.74 13.68 3.29
N TYR A 199 -3.09 12.69 2.47
CA TYR A 199 -3.75 11.46 2.91
C TYR A 199 -2.81 10.49 3.64
N LEU A 200 -1.51 10.54 3.36
CA LEU A 200 -0.48 9.69 3.96
C LEU A 200 0.20 10.33 5.20
N ARG A 201 -0.28 11.49 5.66
CA ARG A 201 0.25 12.18 6.85
C ARG A 201 -0.78 12.15 7.96
N SER A 202 -0.68 11.14 8.81
CA SER A 202 -1.53 11.04 10.00
C SER A 202 -1.28 12.21 10.96
N PRO A 203 -2.34 12.88 11.47
CA PRO A 203 -2.22 13.83 12.57
C PRO A 203 -1.82 13.15 13.89
N GLY A 204 -2.13 11.86 14.06
CA GLY A 204 -1.84 11.07 15.26
C GLY A 204 -0.43 10.50 15.35
N LYS A 205 0.34 10.49 14.24
CA LYS A 205 1.66 9.82 14.16
C LYS A 205 2.63 10.24 15.26
N GLY A 206 2.66 11.52 15.63
CA GLY A 206 3.56 12.04 16.67
C GLY A 206 3.20 11.62 18.10
N TYR A 207 2.03 11.02 18.32
CA TYR A 207 1.53 10.60 19.64
C TYR A 207 1.52 9.08 19.81
N MET A 208 1.90 8.32 18.79
CA MET A 208 1.76 6.87 18.75
C MET A 208 3.12 6.18 18.67
N LEU A 209 3.33 5.21 19.55
CA LEU A 209 4.36 4.19 19.43
C LEU A 209 3.71 2.91 18.90
N ALA A 210 3.90 2.61 17.61
CA ALA A 210 3.36 1.39 16.99
C ALA A 210 4.45 0.32 16.85
N ARG A 211 4.10 -0.95 17.08
CA ARG A 211 4.99 -2.11 16.86
C ARG A 211 4.93 -2.66 15.42
N GLY A 212 4.33 -1.90 14.51
CA GLY A 212 4.14 -2.27 13.10
C GLY A 212 5.32 -1.90 12.21
N VAL A 213 5.15 -2.11 10.91
CA VAL A 213 6.11 -1.70 9.89
C VAL A 213 5.80 -0.27 9.44
N ASP A 214 6.73 0.65 9.65
CA ASP A 214 6.59 2.02 9.18
C ASP A 214 6.73 2.12 7.66
N SER A 215 5.97 3.02 7.03
CA SER A 215 6.20 3.36 5.62
C SER A 215 7.53 4.10 5.41
N VAL A 216 8.22 3.76 4.33
CA VAL A 216 9.38 4.52 3.85
C VAL A 216 8.92 5.61 2.88
N SER A 217 8.90 6.86 3.34
CA SER A 217 8.57 8.00 2.50
C SER A 217 9.59 8.19 1.38
N SER A 218 9.12 8.51 0.18
CA SER A 218 9.98 8.83 -0.97
C SER A 218 9.28 9.85 -1.86
N PRO A 219 10.01 10.83 -2.43
CA PRO A 219 9.45 11.70 -3.47
C PRO A 219 8.93 10.85 -4.63
N ILE A 220 7.74 11.16 -5.12
CA ILE A 220 7.09 10.42 -6.21
C ILE A 220 6.99 11.26 -7.49
N ALA A 221 6.81 10.60 -8.64
CA ALA A 221 6.53 11.24 -9.91
C ALA A 221 5.58 10.38 -10.76
N ASN A 222 4.92 11.04 -11.71
CA ASN A 222 4.24 10.39 -12.83
C ASN A 222 5.24 10.12 -13.95
N VAL A 223 5.18 8.95 -14.59
CA VAL A 223 5.95 8.64 -15.81
C VAL A 223 5.36 9.29 -17.07
N ARG A 224 4.12 9.76 -17.02
CA ARG A 224 3.38 10.46 -18.08
C ARG A 224 3.12 9.63 -19.34
N VAL A 225 2.69 8.38 -19.15
CA VAL A 225 2.21 7.49 -20.22
C VAL A 225 0.70 7.23 -20.04
N GLY A 226 0.01 6.80 -21.09
CA GLY A 226 -1.38 6.35 -21.02
C GLY A 226 -1.50 4.98 -20.35
N ASN A 227 -2.62 4.72 -19.68
CA ASN A 227 -2.88 3.43 -19.04
C ASN A 227 -2.84 2.27 -20.05
N GLY A 228 -3.57 2.38 -21.16
CA GLY A 228 -3.61 1.32 -22.18
C GLY A 228 -2.27 1.10 -22.88
N GLU A 229 -1.48 2.15 -23.09
CA GLU A 229 -0.12 2.04 -23.63
C GLU A 229 0.79 1.28 -22.66
N PHE A 230 0.73 1.62 -21.37
CA PHE A 230 1.47 0.92 -20.32
C PHE A 230 1.06 -0.55 -20.20
N GLU A 231 -0.23 -0.83 -20.12
CA GLU A 231 -0.76 -2.19 -20.03
C GLU A 231 -0.32 -3.02 -21.25
N GLY A 232 -0.48 -2.49 -22.47
CA GLY A 232 -0.05 -3.17 -23.69
C GLY A 232 1.46 -3.46 -23.73
N ALA A 233 2.29 -2.50 -23.30
CA ALA A 233 3.75 -2.70 -23.23
C ALA A 233 4.15 -3.76 -22.19
N VAL A 234 3.51 -3.76 -21.02
CA VAL A 234 3.76 -4.77 -19.98
C VAL A 234 3.33 -6.16 -20.44
N VAL A 235 2.20 -6.26 -21.17
CA VAL A 235 1.75 -7.51 -21.78
C VAL A 235 2.74 -8.02 -22.83
N GLY A 236 3.24 -7.14 -23.71
CA GLY A 236 4.24 -7.52 -24.72
C GLY A 236 5.52 -8.07 -24.09
N GLU A 237 6.03 -7.41 -23.04
CA GLU A 237 7.20 -7.89 -22.29
C GLU A 237 6.95 -9.22 -21.57
N PHE A 238 5.73 -9.42 -21.06
CA PHE A 238 5.34 -10.68 -20.42
C PHE A 238 5.25 -11.82 -21.47
N GLU A 239 4.66 -11.56 -22.62
CA GLU A 239 4.61 -12.48 -23.77
C GLU A 239 6.01 -12.86 -24.25
N GLU A 240 6.94 -11.92 -24.34
CA GLU A 240 8.33 -12.20 -24.73
C GLU A 240 9.06 -13.07 -23.70
N MET A 241 8.83 -12.83 -22.40
CA MET A 241 9.47 -13.58 -21.32
C MET A 241 8.97 -15.02 -21.20
N TYR A 242 7.70 -15.28 -21.49
CA TYR A 242 7.02 -16.51 -21.10
C TYR A 242 6.41 -17.28 -22.28
N GLY A 243 6.13 -16.60 -23.41
CA GLY A 243 5.53 -17.17 -24.61
C GLY A 243 4.05 -17.53 -24.44
N GLY A 244 3.31 -17.61 -25.57
CA GLY A 244 1.96 -18.20 -25.63
C GLY A 244 1.00 -17.78 -24.52
N VAL A 245 0.60 -16.50 -24.49
CA VAL A 245 -0.26 -15.95 -23.45
C VAL A 245 -1.74 -16.11 -23.81
N GLU A 246 -2.51 -16.64 -22.87
CA GLU A 246 -3.97 -16.62 -22.93
C GLU A 246 -4.48 -15.36 -22.21
N VAL A 247 -5.06 -14.43 -22.97
CA VAL A 247 -5.65 -13.20 -22.43
C VAL A 247 -7.09 -13.43 -22.01
N VAL A 248 -7.40 -13.09 -20.77
CA VAL A 248 -8.75 -13.19 -20.20
C VAL A 248 -9.13 -11.85 -19.57
N GLU A 249 -10.15 -11.19 -20.12
CA GLU A 249 -10.78 -10.07 -19.44
C GLU A 249 -11.71 -10.59 -18.35
N VAL A 250 -11.65 -9.94 -17.19
CA VAL A 250 -12.46 -10.32 -16.01
C VAL A 250 -13.29 -9.11 -15.60
N GLY A 251 -14.60 -9.22 -15.77
CA GLY A 251 -15.58 -8.25 -15.30
C GLY A 251 -16.04 -8.52 -13.87
N GLU A 252 -16.95 -7.67 -13.39
CA GLU A 252 -17.53 -7.80 -12.05
C GLU A 252 -18.35 -9.08 -11.90
N GLU A 253 -19.13 -9.43 -12.92
CA GLU A 253 -20.01 -10.60 -12.91
C GLU A 253 -19.21 -11.91 -12.77
N GLU A 254 -18.06 -12.03 -13.44
CA GLU A 254 -17.19 -13.20 -13.33
C GLU A 254 -16.53 -13.30 -11.94
N ILE A 255 -16.22 -12.17 -11.31
CA ILE A 255 -15.67 -12.10 -9.94
C ILE A 255 -16.75 -12.54 -8.95
N GLU A 256 -17.96 -12.02 -9.09
CA GLU A 256 -19.10 -12.36 -8.24
C GLU A 256 -19.59 -13.79 -8.44
N GLY A 257 -19.38 -14.39 -9.62
CA GLY A 257 -19.75 -15.78 -9.92
C GLY A 257 -18.94 -16.82 -9.14
N VAL A 258 -17.77 -16.46 -8.60
CA VAL A 258 -16.89 -17.40 -7.86
C VAL A 258 -17.06 -17.20 -6.35
N GLU A 259 -17.67 -18.17 -5.67
CA GLU A 259 -17.99 -18.12 -4.23
C GLU A 259 -16.79 -17.73 -3.35
N GLU A 260 -15.64 -18.37 -3.56
CA GLU A 260 -14.44 -18.13 -2.76
C GLU A 260 -13.87 -16.71 -2.99
N ILE A 261 -14.00 -16.18 -4.21
CA ILE A 261 -13.62 -14.79 -4.52
C ILE A 261 -14.53 -13.83 -3.77
N ARG A 262 -15.84 -14.07 -3.80
CA ARG A 262 -16.82 -13.24 -3.10
C ARG A 262 -16.60 -13.21 -1.59
N LYS A 263 -16.33 -14.38 -0.97
CA LYS A 263 -15.97 -14.47 0.45
C LYS A 263 -14.69 -13.68 0.76
N GLY A 264 -13.65 -13.86 -0.05
CA GLY A 264 -12.39 -13.12 0.11
C GLY A 264 -12.57 -11.61 -0.04
N VAL A 265 -13.36 -11.14 -1.01
CA VAL A 265 -13.67 -9.71 -1.17
C VAL A 265 -14.44 -9.18 0.04
N LYS A 266 -15.43 -9.94 0.54
CA LYS A 266 -16.19 -9.57 1.74
C LYS A 266 -15.30 -9.47 2.97
N GLU A 267 -14.40 -10.43 3.18
CA GLU A 267 -13.43 -10.41 4.27
C GLU A 267 -12.53 -9.17 4.17
N LEU A 268 -11.91 -8.93 3.02
CA LEU A 268 -10.95 -7.85 2.82
C LEU A 268 -11.58 -6.44 2.93
N ARG A 269 -12.89 -6.32 2.73
CA ARG A 269 -13.67 -5.09 2.92
C ARG A 269 -14.20 -4.92 4.35
N SER A 270 -14.12 -5.94 5.19
CA SER A 270 -14.62 -5.87 6.56
C SER A 270 -13.74 -4.95 7.42
N GLU A 271 -14.36 -4.21 8.34
CA GLU A 271 -13.64 -3.40 9.31
C GLU A 271 -12.76 -4.26 10.22
N ASP A 272 -13.18 -5.50 10.50
CA ASP A 272 -12.39 -6.48 11.23
C ASP A 272 -11.05 -6.75 10.53
N TRP A 273 -11.05 -6.94 9.21
CA TRP A 273 -9.82 -7.11 8.45
C TRP A 273 -8.99 -5.82 8.38
N ILE A 274 -9.64 -4.68 8.17
CA ILE A 274 -8.96 -3.38 7.99
C ILE A 274 -8.28 -2.92 9.28
N TYR A 275 -8.95 -3.06 10.43
CA TYR A 275 -8.52 -2.45 11.69
C TYR A 275 -8.06 -3.46 12.74
N LEU A 276 -8.69 -4.65 12.86
CA LEU A 276 -8.32 -5.59 13.92
C LEU A 276 -7.03 -6.38 13.60
N GLN A 277 -6.49 -6.21 12.41
CA GLN A 277 -5.17 -6.72 12.03
C GLN A 277 -4.02 -5.79 12.46
N THR A 278 -4.34 -4.62 13.03
CA THR A 278 -3.35 -3.62 13.47
C THR A 278 -2.48 -4.18 14.61
N PRO A 279 -1.15 -4.19 14.45
CA PRO A 279 -0.23 -4.54 15.54
C PRO A 279 -0.43 -3.64 16.77
N GLN A 280 0.05 -4.10 17.92
CA GLN A 280 -0.06 -3.30 19.14
C GLN A 280 0.53 -1.90 18.94
N PHE A 281 -0.18 -0.90 19.44
CA PHE A 281 0.33 0.46 19.55
C PHE A 281 -0.09 1.08 20.88
N THR A 282 0.70 2.07 21.31
CA THR A 282 0.42 2.88 22.49
C THR A 282 0.26 4.32 22.05
N PHE A 283 -0.84 4.95 22.46
CA PHE A 283 -1.06 6.38 22.31
C PHE A 283 -0.68 7.08 23.62
N SER A 284 0.05 8.18 23.53
CA SER A 284 0.37 9.00 24.70
C SER A 284 0.45 10.49 24.38
N SER A 285 -0.20 11.28 25.22
CA SER A 285 -0.18 12.75 25.20
C SER A 285 1.12 13.37 25.74
N HIS A 286 1.99 12.56 26.36
CA HIS A 286 3.25 12.97 26.99
C HIS A 286 4.33 11.90 26.75
N PRO A 287 5.62 12.24 26.90
CA PRO A 287 6.70 11.25 26.89
C PRO A 287 6.51 10.21 27.99
N THR A 288 6.86 8.96 27.68
CA THR A 288 6.86 7.84 28.64
C THR A 288 8.25 7.21 28.68
N GLU A 289 8.51 6.30 29.63
CA GLU A 289 9.77 5.55 29.65
C GLU A 289 9.97 4.72 28.37
N GLU A 290 8.89 4.12 27.85
CA GLU A 290 8.92 3.33 26.61
C GLU A 290 9.01 4.20 25.34
N ASP A 291 8.51 5.44 25.39
CA ASP A 291 8.55 6.39 24.28
C ASP A 291 8.92 7.80 24.78
N PRO A 292 10.21 8.11 24.90
CA PRO A 292 10.69 9.38 25.44
C PRO A 292 10.60 10.55 24.45
N ARG A 293 10.07 10.34 23.23
CA ARG A 293 10.00 11.40 22.21
C ARG A 293 9.14 12.55 22.71
N GLU A 294 9.53 13.78 22.42
CA GLU A 294 8.66 14.93 22.65
C GLU A 294 7.39 14.82 21.81
N ARG A 295 6.24 15.15 22.42
CA ARG A 295 4.95 15.11 21.75
C ARG A 295 4.70 16.43 21.02
N PRO A 296 3.97 16.42 19.89
CA PRO A 296 3.56 17.65 19.24
C PRO A 296 2.75 18.55 20.18
N LEU A 297 2.72 19.84 19.87
CA LEU A 297 1.89 20.78 20.63
C LEU A 297 0.42 20.40 20.52
N ARG A 298 -0.24 20.35 21.68
CA ARG A 298 -1.68 20.12 21.76
C ARG A 298 -2.45 21.40 21.42
N PRO A 299 -3.68 21.29 20.89
CA PRO A 299 -4.54 22.45 20.70
C PRO A 299 -4.77 23.20 22.02
N SER A 300 -4.87 24.52 21.98
CA SER A 300 -5.00 25.38 23.17
C SER A 300 -6.27 25.14 23.99
N TYR A 301 -7.28 24.52 23.38
CA TYR A 301 -8.51 24.15 24.07
C TYR A 301 -8.40 22.85 24.87
N VAL A 302 -7.30 22.09 24.76
CA VAL A 302 -7.05 20.90 25.58
C VAL A 302 -6.32 21.33 26.86
N PRO A 303 -6.86 21.06 28.06
CA PRO A 303 -6.22 21.50 29.30
C PRO A 303 -4.81 20.94 29.47
N ALA A 304 -3.89 21.78 29.95
CA ALA A 304 -2.49 21.42 30.14
C ALA A 304 -2.32 20.21 31.08
N ALA A 305 -3.16 20.12 32.13
CA ALA A 305 -3.16 19.04 33.10
C ALA A 305 -3.77 17.73 32.59
N ALA A 306 -4.58 17.77 31.52
CA ALA A 306 -5.19 16.57 30.97
C ALA A 306 -4.12 15.61 30.44
N SER A 307 -4.29 14.32 30.69
CA SER A 307 -3.37 13.27 30.24
C SER A 307 -4.13 12.13 29.60
N VAL A 308 -3.56 11.59 28.54
CA VAL A 308 -4.09 10.46 27.78
C VAL A 308 -2.96 9.47 27.58
N LEU A 309 -3.16 8.25 28.04
CA LEU A 309 -2.33 7.09 27.78
C LEU A 309 -3.26 5.89 27.55
N PHE A 310 -3.11 5.19 26.43
CA PHE A 310 -3.77 3.91 26.25
C PHE A 310 -2.96 2.99 25.34
N THR A 311 -3.13 1.69 25.55
CA THR A 311 -2.56 0.65 24.69
C THR A 311 -3.69 -0.08 23.98
N ALA A 312 -3.53 -0.30 22.67
CA ALA A 312 -4.45 -1.08 21.88
C ALA A 312 -3.73 -2.24 21.18
N ARG A 313 -4.40 -3.40 21.11
CA ARG A 313 -3.92 -4.61 20.44
C ARG A 313 -5.05 -5.18 19.60
N ASN A 314 -4.74 -5.58 18.36
CA ASN A 314 -5.74 -6.06 17.40
C ASN A 314 -6.91 -5.07 17.28
N GLY A 315 -6.61 -3.77 17.23
CA GLY A 315 -7.60 -2.70 17.14
C GLY A 315 -8.46 -2.45 18.40
N ALA A 316 -8.30 -3.20 19.50
CA ALA A 316 -9.05 -3.02 20.74
C ALA A 316 -8.18 -2.45 21.87
N ILE A 317 -8.74 -1.55 22.68
CA ILE A 317 -8.07 -0.96 23.85
C ILE A 317 -7.92 -2.04 24.93
N THR A 318 -6.68 -2.31 25.35
CA THR A 318 -6.37 -3.29 26.39
C THR A 318 -6.05 -2.64 27.73
N ASP A 319 -5.57 -1.40 27.71
CA ASP A 319 -5.27 -0.62 28.90
C ASP A 319 -5.49 0.87 28.61
N ALA A 320 -5.98 1.62 29.60
CA ALA A 320 -6.27 3.04 29.46
C ALA A 320 -6.14 3.79 30.79
N GLU A 321 -5.34 4.84 30.76
CA GLU A 321 -5.26 5.89 31.78
C GLU A 321 -5.47 7.24 31.09
N ILE A 322 -6.73 7.69 31.11
CA ILE A 322 -7.12 8.99 30.56
C ILE A 322 -7.67 9.84 31.70
N ARG A 323 -7.14 11.05 31.86
CA ARG A 323 -7.51 12.02 32.88
C ARG A 323 -7.82 13.37 32.23
N ASN A 324 -8.91 14.00 32.66
CA ASN A 324 -9.22 15.38 32.26
C ASN A 324 -8.34 16.39 33.03
N GLY A 325 -8.53 17.68 32.77
CA GLY A 325 -7.81 18.78 33.41
C GLY A 325 -8.06 18.91 34.91
N GLU A 326 -9.11 18.28 35.43
CA GLU A 326 -9.44 18.20 36.85
C GLU A 326 -8.83 16.94 37.52
N GLY A 327 -8.20 16.06 36.74
CA GLY A 327 -7.58 14.82 37.20
C GLY A 327 -8.52 13.62 37.28
N GLU A 328 -9.78 13.77 36.90
CA GLU A 328 -10.78 12.71 36.89
C GLU A 328 -10.48 11.68 35.81
N ARG A 329 -10.53 10.40 36.19
CA ARG A 329 -10.19 9.29 35.28
C ARG A 329 -11.39 8.84 34.45
N ALA A 330 -11.19 8.66 33.15
CA ALA A 330 -12.17 8.02 32.28
C ALA A 330 -12.24 6.50 32.52
N GLU A 331 -13.45 5.93 32.43
CA GLU A 331 -13.73 4.51 32.67
C GLU A 331 -14.44 3.88 31.47
N GLY A 332 -14.47 2.54 31.38
CA GLY A 332 -15.25 1.83 30.37
C GLY A 332 -14.66 1.84 28.95
N LEU A 333 -13.37 2.17 28.80
CA LEU A 333 -12.67 2.17 27.51
C LEU A 333 -12.04 0.81 27.17
N VAL A 334 -11.59 0.07 28.17
CA VAL A 334 -10.98 -1.25 27.97
C VAL A 334 -11.99 -2.20 27.30
N GLY A 335 -11.55 -2.89 26.25
CA GLY A 335 -12.37 -3.76 25.41
C GLY A 335 -13.02 -3.05 24.22
N ARG A 336 -13.08 -1.71 24.20
CA ARG A 336 -13.62 -0.98 23.03
C ARG A 336 -12.66 -1.08 21.85
N LYS A 337 -13.19 -1.30 20.65
CA LYS A 337 -12.43 -1.22 19.41
C LYS A 337 -12.29 0.23 18.97
N VAL A 338 -11.07 0.64 18.66
CA VAL A 338 -10.74 2.06 18.38
C VAL A 338 -11.51 2.58 17.16
N HIS A 339 -11.72 1.76 16.13
CA HIS A 339 -12.44 2.16 14.92
C HIS A 339 -13.97 2.26 15.11
N GLU A 340 -14.52 1.61 16.13
CA GLU A 340 -15.95 1.66 16.49
C GLU A 340 -16.27 2.87 17.40
N ILE A 341 -15.25 3.60 17.89
CA ILE A 341 -15.46 4.84 18.63
C ILE A 341 -15.82 5.94 17.62
N MET A 342 -17.12 6.23 17.54
CA MET A 342 -17.69 7.25 16.64
C MET A 342 -17.76 8.65 17.25
N ASP A 343 -17.49 8.78 18.56
CA ASP A 343 -17.23 10.05 19.22
C ASP A 343 -16.45 9.81 20.53
N TRP A 344 -15.22 10.31 20.61
CA TRP A 344 -14.41 10.24 21.82
C TRP A 344 -14.99 11.07 22.96
N ARG A 345 -15.78 12.10 22.69
CA ARG A 345 -16.43 12.91 23.73
C ARG A 345 -17.47 12.08 24.49
N GLU A 346 -18.23 11.27 23.75
CA GLU A 346 -19.17 10.31 24.32
C GLU A 346 -18.45 9.15 24.99
N ALA A 347 -17.39 8.62 24.37
CA ALA A 347 -16.62 7.51 24.93
C ALA A 347 -15.94 7.85 26.26
N LEU A 348 -15.62 9.13 26.50
CA LEU A 348 -15.06 9.63 27.77
C LEU A 348 -16.14 9.92 28.82
N GLY A 349 -17.42 9.68 28.51
CA GLY A 349 -18.53 9.79 29.44
C GLY A 349 -18.93 11.23 29.76
N GLY A 350 -18.86 12.14 28.77
CA GLY A 350 -19.28 13.53 28.93
C GLY A 350 -18.31 14.41 29.73
N ARG A 351 -17.20 13.85 30.22
CA ARG A 351 -16.11 14.54 30.92
C ARG A 351 -15.16 15.28 29.96
N ASP A 352 -15.67 15.69 28.80
CA ASP A 352 -14.87 16.30 27.72
C ASP A 352 -14.62 17.78 28.00
N ASP A 353 -13.40 18.07 28.41
CA ASP A 353 -12.82 19.42 28.54
C ASP A 353 -12.06 19.85 27.28
N GLY A 354 -12.23 19.12 26.16
CA GLY A 354 -11.51 19.31 24.91
C GLY A 354 -10.66 18.09 24.51
N VAL A 355 -10.39 17.16 25.42
CA VAL A 355 -9.66 15.90 25.13
C VAL A 355 -10.38 15.06 24.09
N GLY A 356 -11.69 14.83 24.22
CA GLY A 356 -12.48 14.04 23.28
C GLY A 356 -12.51 14.68 21.90
N LYS A 357 -12.72 16.00 21.83
CA LYS A 357 -12.63 16.75 20.56
C LYS A 357 -11.26 16.60 19.89
N TRP A 358 -10.18 16.63 20.68
CA TRP A 358 -8.83 16.43 20.18
C TRP A 358 -8.61 15.01 19.65
N LEU A 359 -9.05 13.98 20.39
CA LEU A 359 -8.94 12.59 19.96
C LEU A 359 -9.76 12.31 18.69
N ASN A 360 -10.95 12.88 18.53
CA ASN A 360 -11.71 12.78 17.28
C ASN A 360 -10.88 13.24 16.07
N GLY A 361 -10.21 14.38 16.19
CA GLY A 361 -9.33 14.90 15.14
C GLY A 361 -8.13 13.98 14.82
N LEU A 362 -7.56 13.31 15.81
CA LEU A 362 -6.42 12.41 15.65
C LEU A 362 -6.79 11.04 15.07
N PHE A 363 -7.92 10.48 15.51
CA PHE A 363 -8.39 9.14 15.09
C PHE A 363 -9.33 9.18 13.88
N GLY A 364 -9.66 10.38 13.40
CA GLY A 364 -10.48 10.60 12.21
C GLY A 364 -11.93 10.26 12.41
N VAL A 365 -12.48 10.68 13.54
CA VAL A 365 -13.85 10.40 13.96
C VAL A 365 -14.72 11.64 13.79
#